data_AF-A0A379GFS3-F1
#
_entry.id   AF-A0A379GFS3-F1
#
_cell.length_a   1.000
_cell.length_b   1.000
_cell.length_c   1.000
_cell.angle_alpha   90.00
_cell.angle_beta   90.00
_cell.angle_gamma   90.00
#
_symmetry.space_group_name_H-M   'P 1'
#
loop_
_entity.id
_entity.type
_entity.pdbx_description
1 polymer ?
#
loop_
_entity_poly.entity_id
_entity_poly.type
_entity_poly.pdbx_seq_one_letter_code
_entity_poly.pdbx_strand_id
1 'polypeptide(L)'
;MTNLTESTKNLNGFHYFALGWRLITRPGLKRFVILPLLANIIILGSAFWWLYGQIGEMVNWMMEKVPDWLQWLSYVIWPLSVIFILLVFTYFFSTIANIIASPFNGLLAKN
;
A
#
# COMPACT_ATOMS: atom_id res chain seq x y z
N MET A 1 -11.04 -54.61 -20.53
CA MET A 1 -9.75 -53.88 -20.46
C MET A 1 -9.67 -53.08 -21.76
N THR A 2 -9.85 -51.76 -21.76
CA THR A 2 -8.81 -50.82 -21.35
C THR A 2 -9.42 -49.48 -20.92
N ASN A 3 -8.85 -48.94 -19.84
CA ASN A 3 -9.19 -47.66 -19.24
C ASN A 3 -8.98 -46.51 -20.23
N LEU A 4 -10.03 -45.75 -20.53
CA LEU A 4 -9.90 -44.40 -21.08
C LEU A 4 -9.55 -43.50 -19.89
N THR A 5 -8.25 -43.37 -19.64
CA THR A 5 -7.70 -42.38 -18.72
C THR A 5 -8.16 -41.00 -19.18
N GLU A 6 -9.16 -40.45 -18.49
CA GLU A 6 -9.48 -39.04 -18.55
C GLU A 6 -8.18 -38.27 -18.34
N SER A 7 -7.72 -37.63 -19.42
CA SER A 7 -6.63 -36.68 -19.33
C SER A 7 -7.15 -35.54 -18.47
N THR A 8 -6.85 -35.61 -17.17
CA THR A 8 -6.94 -34.49 -16.25
C THR A 8 -5.99 -33.45 -16.80
N LYS A 9 -6.53 -32.63 -17.71
CA LYS A 9 -5.90 -31.42 -18.19
C LYS A 9 -5.67 -30.61 -16.93
N ASN A 10 -4.45 -30.68 -16.40
CA ASN A 10 -4.00 -29.88 -15.28
C ASN A 10 -4.30 -28.43 -15.69
N LEU A 11 -5.44 -27.92 -15.21
CA LEU A 11 -5.89 -26.55 -15.38
C LEU A 11 -4.96 -25.73 -14.50
N ASN A 12 -3.72 -25.59 -14.99
CA ASN A 12 -2.63 -24.92 -14.32
C ASN A 12 -3.12 -23.51 -13.97
N GLY A 13 -3.13 -23.16 -12.68
CA GLY A 13 -3.42 -21.79 -12.23
C GLY A 13 -2.55 -20.75 -12.94
N PHE A 14 -1.39 -21.17 -13.44
CA PHE A 14 -0.51 -20.39 -14.32
C PHE A 14 -1.15 -19.97 -15.65
N HIS A 15 -2.03 -20.80 -16.23
CA HIS A 15 -2.78 -20.48 -17.45
C HIS A 15 -3.82 -19.38 -17.19
N TYR A 16 -4.45 -19.38 -16.00
CA TYR A 16 -5.34 -18.29 -15.57
C TYR A 16 -4.57 -17.00 -15.27
N PHE A 17 -3.37 -17.09 -14.68
CA PHE A 17 -2.48 -15.94 -14.47
C PHE A 17 -2.05 -15.31 -15.80
N ALA A 18 -1.68 -16.13 -16.79
CA ALA A 18 -1.32 -15.67 -18.14
C ALA A 18 -2.53 -15.10 -18.92
N LEU A 19 -3.73 -15.68 -18.75
CA LEU A 19 -4.98 -15.12 -19.30
C LEU A 19 -5.33 -13.77 -18.67
N GLY A 20 -5.20 -13.64 -17.35
CA GLY A 20 -5.36 -12.37 -16.63
C GLY A 20 -4.38 -11.30 -17.10
N TRP A 21 -3.10 -11.67 -17.27
CA TRP A 21 -2.07 -10.78 -17.80
C TRP A 21 -2.36 -10.31 -19.23
N ARG A 22 -2.88 -11.21 -20.08
CA ARG A 22 -3.29 -10.92 -21.47
C ARG A 22 -4.57 -10.05 -21.55
N LEU A 23 -5.44 -10.12 -20.54
CA LEU A 23 -6.61 -9.23 -20.41
C LEU A 23 -6.22 -7.82 -19.96
N ILE A 24 -5.35 -7.71 -18.95
CA ILE A 24 -4.85 -6.42 -18.42
C ILE A 24 -4.04 -5.65 -19.49
N THR A 25 -3.45 -6.36 -20.45
CA THR A 25 -2.61 -5.76 -21.50
C THR A 25 -3.38 -5.24 -22.72
N ARG A 26 -4.71 -5.33 -22.78
CA ARG A 26 -5.48 -4.76 -23.90
C ARG A 26 -5.37 -3.22 -23.94
N PRO A 27 -5.26 -2.58 -25.12
CA PRO A 27 -4.83 -1.17 -25.25
C PRO A 27 -5.77 -0.09 -24.67
N GLY A 28 -6.99 -0.45 -24.24
CA GLY A 28 -7.94 0.50 -23.63
C GLY A 28 -7.90 0.56 -22.10
N LEU A 29 -7.58 -0.54 -21.42
CA LEU A 29 -7.64 -0.64 -19.95
C LEU A 29 -6.36 -0.17 -19.24
N LYS A 30 -5.21 -0.21 -19.93
CA LYS A 30 -3.90 0.15 -19.34
C LYS A 30 -3.89 1.56 -18.76
N ARG A 31 -4.52 2.55 -19.41
CA ARG A 31 -4.54 3.94 -18.91
C ARG A 31 -5.30 4.06 -17.58
N PHE A 32 -6.38 3.29 -17.41
CA PHE A 32 -7.19 3.28 -16.18
C PHE A 32 -6.51 2.62 -14.99
N VAL A 33 -5.51 1.75 -15.23
CA VAL A 33 -4.71 1.12 -14.18
C VAL A 33 -3.42 1.92 -13.88
N ILE A 34 -2.79 2.46 -14.92
CA ILE A 34 -1.52 3.21 -14.82
C ILE A 34 -1.73 4.57 -14.12
N LEU A 35 -2.84 5.27 -14.38
CA LEU A 35 -3.16 6.56 -13.73
C LEU A 35 -3.23 6.47 -12.19
N PRO A 36 -4.04 5.60 -11.57
CA PRO A 36 -4.08 5.46 -10.12
C PRO A 36 -2.76 4.93 -9.55
N LEU A 37 -2.02 4.08 -10.28
CA LEU A 37 -0.68 3.64 -9.87
C LEU A 37 0.33 4.79 -9.83
N LEU A 38 0.40 5.60 -10.89
CA LEU A 38 1.31 6.76 -10.93
C LEU A 38 0.97 7.78 -9.86
N ALA A 39 -0.32 8.07 -9.67
CA ALA A 39 -0.78 8.94 -8.59
C ALA A 39 -0.33 8.38 -7.23
N ASN A 40 -0.52 7.08 -6.99
CA ASN A 40 -0.07 6.43 -5.76
C ASN A 40 1.44 6.58 -5.55
N ILE A 41 2.26 6.32 -6.58
CA ILE A 41 3.73 6.48 -6.50
C ILE A 41 4.12 7.91 -6.14
N ILE A 42 3.51 8.92 -6.77
CA ILE A 42 3.81 10.33 -6.50
C ILE A 42 3.41 10.69 -5.06
N ILE A 43 2.20 10.31 -4.63
CA ILE A 43 1.70 10.60 -3.29
C ILE A 43 2.57 9.90 -2.26
N LEU A 44 2.83 8.60 -2.43
CA LEU A 44 3.66 7.81 -1.52
C LEU A 44 5.07 8.40 -1.42
N GLY A 45 5.70 8.71 -2.56
CA GLY A 45 7.03 9.32 -2.58
C GLY A 45 7.08 10.66 -1.86
N SER A 46 6.12 11.54 -2.15
CA SER A 46 6.03 12.85 -1.47
C SER A 46 5.74 12.73 0.03
N ALA A 47 4.88 11.79 0.42
CA ALA A 47 4.51 11.53 1.81
C ALA A 47 5.69 10.96 2.60
N PHE A 48 6.46 10.01 2.04
CA PHE A 48 7.69 9.51 2.65
C PHE A 48 8.76 10.59 2.78
N TRP A 49 8.94 11.42 1.74
CA TRP A 49 9.86 12.54 1.79
C TRP A 49 9.51 13.50 2.94
N TRP A 50 8.23 13.86 3.06
CA TRP A 50 7.74 14.71 4.14
C TRP A 50 7.88 14.05 5.52
N LEU A 51 7.51 12.77 5.65
CA LEU A 51 7.61 12.01 6.89
C LEU A 51 9.05 11.91 7.38
N TYR A 52 10.01 11.68 6.47
CA TYR A 52 11.42 11.59 6.82
C TYR A 52 11.93 12.88 7.47
N GLY A 53 11.49 14.06 6.98
CA GLY A 53 11.81 15.34 7.60
C GLY A 53 11.11 15.57 8.94
N GLN A 54 9.88 15.08 9.10
CA GLN A 54 9.02 15.36 10.26
C GLN A 54 9.18 14.36 11.42
N ILE A 55 9.63 13.13 11.15
CA ILE A 55 9.67 12.07 12.16
C ILE A 55 10.55 12.43 13.35
N GLY A 56 11.70 13.08 13.11
CA GLY A 56 12.61 13.52 14.16
C GLY A 56 11.99 14.59 15.05
N GLU A 57 11.37 15.62 14.44
CA GLU A 57 10.70 16.69 15.18
C GLU A 57 9.50 16.18 15.98
N MET A 58 8.66 15.30 15.39
CA MET A 58 7.53 14.70 16.09
C MET A 58 7.97 13.84 17.28
N VAL A 59 9.02 13.03 17.11
CA VAL A 59 9.57 12.24 18.22
C VAL A 59 10.12 13.17 19.30
N ASN A 60 10.93 14.18 18.95
CA ASN A 60 11.47 15.13 19.91
C ASN A 60 10.37 15.88 20.68
N TRP A 61 9.31 16.33 19.99
CA TRP A 61 8.16 16.99 20.60
C TRP A 61 7.43 16.09 21.62
N MET A 62 7.37 14.78 21.38
CA MET A 62 6.84 13.82 22.35
C MET A 62 7.77 13.66 23.56
N MET A 63 9.08 13.65 23.32
CA MET A 63 10.10 13.47 24.36
C MET A 63 10.22 14.70 25.28
N GLU A 64 10.01 15.91 24.77
CA GLU A 64 9.98 17.15 25.56
C GLU A 64 8.87 17.17 26.62
N LYS A 65 7.83 16.35 26.45
CA LYS A 65 6.76 16.21 27.46
C LYS A 65 7.13 15.28 28.61
N VAL A 66 8.25 14.56 28.52
CA VAL A 66 8.71 13.62 29.54
C VAL A 66 9.55 14.37 30.57
N PRO A 67 9.12 14.44 31.85
CA PRO A 67 9.89 15.10 32.88
C PRO A 67 11.15 14.29 33.26
N ASP A 68 12.18 14.97 33.76
CA ASP A 68 13.53 14.40 33.93
C ASP A 68 13.59 13.14 34.82
N TRP A 69 12.72 13.03 35.82
CA TRP A 69 12.66 11.86 36.70
C TRP A 69 12.11 10.59 36.01
N LEU A 70 11.44 10.74 34.85
CA LEU A 70 10.94 9.68 33.98
C LEU A 70 11.84 9.41 32.77
N GLN A 71 13.08 9.93 32.75
CA GLN A 71 14.04 9.71 31.66
C GLN A 71 14.30 8.22 31.34
N TRP A 72 14.13 7.32 32.30
CA TRP A 72 14.24 5.88 32.01
C TRP A 72 13.14 5.37 31.07
N LEU A 73 11.97 5.99 31.08
CA LEU A 73 10.82 5.64 30.24
C LEU A 73 11.01 6.11 28.80
N SER A 74 11.80 7.16 28.59
CA SER A 74 12.20 7.68 27.27
C SER A 74 12.77 6.60 26.35
N TYR A 75 13.53 5.64 26.89
CA TYR A 75 14.05 4.50 26.13
C TYR A 75 12.95 3.63 25.50
N VAL A 76 11.79 3.54 26.14
CA VAL A 76 10.63 2.77 25.67
C VAL A 76 9.71 3.65 24.82
N ILE A 77 9.53 4.92 25.19
CA ILE A 77 8.70 5.87 24.46
C ILE A 77 9.29 6.15 23.08
N TRP A 78 10.60 6.26 22.94
CA TRP A 78 11.23 6.55 21.64
C TRP A 78 10.83 5.55 20.53
N PRO A 79 11.04 4.22 20.67
CA PRO A 79 10.61 3.28 19.64
C PRO A 79 9.10 3.19 19.51
N LEU A 80 8.35 3.36 20.61
CA LEU A 80 6.89 3.37 20.59
C LEU A 80 6.34 4.54 19.78
N SER A 81 6.91 5.73 19.92
CA SER A 81 6.58 6.93 19.16
C SER A 81 6.85 6.73 17.67
N VAL A 82 8.00 6.17 17.31
CA VAL A 82 8.32 5.85 15.91
C VAL A 82 7.28 4.88 15.32
N ILE A 83 6.96 3.80 16.02
CA ILE A 83 5.95 2.82 15.57
C ILE A 83 4.58 3.48 15.46
N PHE A 84 4.17 4.28 16.44
CA PHE A 84 2.90 4.98 16.45
C PHE A 84 2.77 5.95 15.27
N ILE A 85 3.81 6.75 15.02
CA ILE A 85 3.87 7.67 13.88
C ILE A 85 3.77 6.88 12.57
N LEU A 86 4.50 5.77 12.42
CA LEU A 86 4.42 4.92 11.23
C LEU A 86 3.02 4.32 11.03
N LEU A 87 2.36 3.88 12.09
CA LEU A 87 0.99 3.34 12.03
C LEU A 87 -0.02 4.40 11.61
N VAL A 88 0.01 5.57 12.25
CA VAL A 88 -0.87 6.70 11.92
C VAL A 88 -0.62 7.15 10.48
N PHE A 89 0.65 7.29 10.09
CA PHE A 89 1.04 7.64 8.73
C PHE A 89 0.52 6.63 7.71
N THR A 90 0.71 5.33 7.96
CA THR A 90 0.24 4.26 7.06
C THR A 90 -1.27 4.31 6.90
N TYR A 91 -2.01 4.46 7.99
CA TYR A 91 -3.47 4.55 7.95
C TYR A 91 -3.97 5.80 7.21
N PHE A 92 -3.36 6.96 7.49
CA PHE A 92 -3.66 8.21 6.82
C PHE A 92 -3.39 8.13 5.31
N PHE A 93 -2.22 7.62 4.94
CA PHE A 93 -1.83 7.41 3.56
C PHE A 93 -2.78 6.43 2.85
N SER A 94 -3.10 5.28 3.44
CA SER A 94 -4.03 4.31 2.86
C SER A 94 -5.41 4.91 2.64
N THR A 95 -5.89 5.74 3.57
CA THR A 95 -7.18 6.44 3.42
C THR A 95 -7.15 7.40 2.23
N ILE A 96 -6.13 8.24 2.12
CA ILE A 96 -5.98 9.18 1.00
C ILE A 96 -5.82 8.45 -0.33
N ALA A 97 -4.97 7.42 -0.38
CA ALA A 97 -4.75 6.62 -1.56
C ALA A 97 -6.05 5.95 -2.04
N ASN A 98 -6.86 5.42 -1.13
CA ASN A 98 -8.16 4.82 -1.44
C ASN A 98 -9.18 5.85 -1.95
N ILE A 99 -9.22 7.05 -1.35
CA ILE A 99 -10.10 8.14 -1.81
C ILE A 99 -9.74 8.54 -3.24
N ILE A 100 -8.44 8.70 -3.53
CA ILE A 100 -7.93 9.09 -4.85
C ILE A 100 -8.12 7.97 -5.88
N ALA A 101 -8.05 6.71 -5.48
CA ALA A 101 -8.35 5.57 -6.34
C ALA A 101 -9.85 5.39 -6.62
N SER A 102 -10.73 5.84 -5.72
CA SER A 102 -12.18 5.67 -5.85
C SER A 102 -12.82 6.19 -7.15
N PRO A 103 -12.48 7.39 -7.68
CA PRO A 103 -13.02 7.85 -8.97
C PRO A 103 -12.57 6.98 -10.15
N PHE A 104 -11.37 6.39 -10.10
CA PHE A 104 -10.87 5.50 -11.14
C PHE A 104 -11.57 4.13 -11.10
N ASN A 105 -11.83 3.60 -9.91
CA ASN A 105 -12.58 2.35 -9.74
C ASN A 105 -14.03 2.49 -10.24
N GLY A 106 -14.67 3.65 -10.04
CA GLY A 106 -16.02 3.91 -10.56
C GLY A 106 -16.10 4.00 -12.10
N LEU A 107 -15.07 4.50 -12.77
CA LEU A 107 -14.99 4.54 -14.24
C LEU A 107 -14.76 3.15 -14.87
N LEU A 108 -14.10 2.24 -14.14
CA LEU A 108 -13.92 0.84 -14.55
C LEU A 108 -15.21 0.02 -14.42
N ALA A 109 -16.08 0.35 -13.45
CA ALA A 109 -17.34 -0.35 -13.20
C ALA A 109 -18.44 -0.02 -14.22
N LYS A 110 -18.25 0.99 -15.08
CA LYS A 110 -19.26 1.43 -16.05
C LYS A 110 -19.22 0.68 -17.39
N ASN A 111 -18.37 -0.34 -17.53
CA ASN A 111 -18.31 -1.21 -18.71
C ASN A 111 -18.48 -2.68 -18.35
#